data_AF-A0A2X0XNH7-F1
#
_entry.id   AF-A0A2X0XNH7-F1
#
_cell.length_a   1.000
_cell.length_b   1.000
_cell.length_c   1.000
_cell.angle_alpha   90.00
_cell.angle_beta   90.00
_cell.angle_gamma   90.00
#
_symmetry.space_group_name_H-M   'P 1'
#
loop_
_entity.id
_entity.type
_entity.pdbx_description
1 polymer ?
#
loop_
_entity_poly.entity_id
_entity_poly.type
_entity_poly.pdbx_seq_one_letter_code
_entity_poly.pdbx_strand_id
1 'polypeptide(L)'
;MGKNMVAQTPHESDNYKTYITNCNGQIQVFNNSTVNIWNDGVARSALDKATSPLDGEGVNNISITSPTKASSISKSERDYFVNKQDEVINENESNVILEIFELSLSGNNKKWRFSDGEVEFSANIEDNDFLDGVKNQIYSFKNGTQLDVVLRTVQKKGAKIKTERTIIEVKKSYLP
;
A
#
# COMPACT_ATOMS: atom_id res chain seq x y z
N MET A 1 12.72 11.37 12.88
CA MET A 1 13.55 11.34 11.64
C MET A 1 13.92 9.89 11.38
N GLY A 2 13.32 9.25 10.36
CA GLY A 2 13.50 7.81 10.12
C GLY A 2 14.90 7.51 9.62
N LYS A 3 15.71 6.79 10.40
CA LYS A 3 17.05 6.37 10.01
C LYS A 3 16.92 5.19 9.05
N ASN A 4 16.95 5.46 7.76
CA ASN A 4 16.93 4.41 6.74
C ASN A 4 18.24 3.61 6.76
N MET A 5 18.12 2.31 6.51
CA MET A 5 19.25 1.40 6.26
C MET A 5 19.96 1.81 4.96
N VAL A 6 21.30 1.77 4.96
CA VAL A 6 22.13 2.17 3.80
C VAL A 6 22.58 0.94 3.00
N ALA A 7 22.88 -0.18 3.68
CA ALA A 7 23.28 -1.41 3.01
C ALA A 7 22.91 -2.66 3.83
N GLN A 8 22.58 -3.73 3.10
CA GLN A 8 22.36 -5.08 3.63
C GLN A 8 23.26 -6.04 2.84
N THR A 9 24.18 -6.74 3.51
CA THR A 9 25.10 -7.68 2.86
C THR A 9 25.15 -9.02 3.61
N PRO A 10 25.19 -10.16 2.91
CA PRO A 10 25.36 -11.46 3.57
C PRO A 10 26.65 -11.51 4.40
N HIS A 11 26.63 -12.24 5.52
CA HIS A 11 27.83 -12.44 6.32
C HIS A 11 28.82 -13.37 5.60
N GLU A 12 30.09 -12.97 5.53
CA GLU A 12 31.11 -13.60 4.68
C GLU A 12 31.37 -15.09 4.98
N SER A 13 31.17 -15.50 6.23
CA SER A 13 31.46 -16.87 6.71
C SER A 13 30.28 -17.59 7.35
N ASP A 14 29.13 -16.92 7.54
CA ASP A 14 27.98 -17.48 8.27
C ASP A 14 26.69 -17.21 7.50
N ASN A 15 26.22 -18.23 6.78
CA ASN A 15 25.05 -18.13 5.91
C ASN A 15 23.73 -17.89 6.67
N TYR A 16 23.74 -17.87 8.00
CA TYR A 16 22.57 -17.52 8.82
C TYR A 16 22.58 -16.08 9.31
N LYS A 17 23.59 -15.29 8.94
CA LYS A 17 23.74 -13.91 9.38
C LYS A 17 23.85 -12.94 8.21
N THR A 18 23.44 -11.70 8.49
CA THR A 18 23.47 -10.59 7.55
C THR A 18 24.01 -9.35 8.27
N TYR A 19 24.90 -8.63 7.60
CA TYR A 19 25.37 -7.31 8.01
C TYR A 19 24.36 -6.24 7.60
N ILE A 20 24.00 -5.37 8.54
CA ILE A 20 23.14 -4.22 8.34
C ILE A 20 23.94 -2.96 8.67
N THR A 21 24.10 -2.08 7.67
CA THR A 21 24.79 -0.79 7.83
C THR A 21 23.77 0.32 7.94
N ASN A 22 23.81 1.07 9.05
CA ASN A 22 22.91 2.21 9.27
C ASN A 22 23.42 3.50 8.61
N CYS A 23 22.62 4.56 8.66
CA CYS A 23 22.95 5.88 8.10
C CYS A 23 24.20 6.54 8.70
N ASN A 24 24.70 6.05 9.83
CA ASN A 24 25.90 6.53 10.49
C ASN A 24 27.13 5.67 10.13
N GLY A 25 27.00 4.72 9.20
CA GLY A 25 28.06 3.78 8.84
C GLY A 25 28.32 2.68 9.87
N GLN A 26 27.49 2.58 10.92
CA GLN A 26 27.65 1.51 11.91
C GLN A 26 27.11 0.20 11.34
N ILE A 27 27.91 -0.85 11.47
CA ILE A 27 27.58 -2.20 11.01
C ILE A 27 27.14 -3.04 12.20
N GLN A 28 25.98 -3.66 12.09
CA GLN A 28 25.46 -4.64 13.05
C GLN A 28 25.17 -5.96 12.35
N VAL A 29 25.27 -7.07 13.09
CA VAL A 29 25.06 -8.42 12.57
C VAL A 29 23.76 -8.98 13.12
N PHE A 30 22.87 -9.40 12.23
CA PHE A 30 21.58 -9.98 12.60
C PHE A 30 21.42 -11.38 12.02
N ASN A 31 20.55 -12.19 12.64
CA ASN A 31 20.12 -13.44 12.05
C ASN A 31 19.22 -13.18 10.83
N ASN A 32 19.35 -14.00 9.79
CA ASN A 32 18.59 -13.86 8.56
C ASN A 32 17.08 -13.91 8.79
N SER A 33 16.60 -14.73 9.73
CA SER A 33 15.17 -14.78 10.07
C SER A 33 14.67 -13.44 10.60
N THR A 34 15.46 -12.72 11.39
CA THR A 34 15.11 -11.37 11.87
C THR A 34 15.01 -10.38 10.71
N VAL A 35 15.97 -10.42 9.79
CA VAL A 35 15.99 -9.54 8.62
C VAL A 35 14.83 -9.85 7.66
N ASN A 36 14.51 -11.13 7.47
CA ASN A 36 13.39 -11.56 6.64
C ASN A 36 12.05 -11.10 7.21
N ILE A 37 11.84 -11.24 8.53
CA ILE A 37 10.64 -10.75 9.22
C ILE A 37 10.55 -9.22 9.11
N TRP A 38 11.66 -8.50 9.25
CA TRP A 38 11.67 -7.04 9.11
C TRP A 38 11.33 -6.57 7.69
N ASN A 39 11.81 -7.29 6.67
CA ASN A 39 11.54 -6.96 5.27
C ASN A 39 10.16 -7.43 4.79
N ASP A 40 9.43 -8.22 5.59
CA ASP A 40 8.08 -8.66 5.27
C ASP A 40 7.05 -7.57 5.59
N GLY A 41 6.36 -7.08 4.55
CA GLY A 41 5.39 -5.99 4.68
C GLY A 41 4.15 -6.36 5.51
N VAL A 42 3.75 -7.63 5.53
CA VAL A 42 2.61 -8.11 6.34
C VAL A 42 3.01 -8.11 7.81
N ALA A 43 4.21 -8.62 8.14
CA ALA A 43 4.77 -8.60 9.48
C ALA A 43 4.94 -7.16 9.99
N ARG A 44 5.51 -6.25 9.20
CA ARG A 44 5.61 -4.83 9.58
C ARG A 44 4.26 -4.19 9.85
N SER A 45 3.26 -4.48 9.01
CA SER A 45 1.90 -3.98 9.20
C SER A 45 1.24 -4.55 10.47
N ALA A 46 1.50 -5.82 10.79
CA ALA A 46 0.99 -6.45 12.01
C ALA A 46 1.67 -5.86 13.26
N LEU A 47 2.98 -5.64 13.23
CA LEU A 47 3.73 -4.99 14.32
C LEU A 47 3.27 -3.56 14.57
N ASP A 48 3.03 -2.79 13.50
CA ASP A 48 2.49 -1.43 13.62
C ASP A 48 1.12 -1.44 14.34
N LYS A 49 0.19 -2.29 13.87
CA LYS A 49 -1.13 -2.43 14.50
C LYS A 49 -1.04 -2.88 15.96
N ALA A 50 -0.20 -3.86 16.24
CA ALA A 50 0.00 -4.40 17.60
C ALA A 50 0.58 -3.35 18.56
N THR A 51 1.36 -2.39 18.04
CA THR A 51 1.98 -1.31 18.84
C THR A 51 1.21 0.00 18.84
N SER A 52 0.14 0.11 18.03
CA SER A 52 -0.70 1.31 17.93
C SER A 52 -1.32 1.83 19.25
N PRO A 53 -1.59 1.01 20.30
CA PRO A 53 -2.05 1.56 21.58
C PRO A 53 -1.09 2.57 22.22
N LEU A 54 0.21 2.53 21.90
CA LEU A 54 1.19 3.51 22.37
C LEU A 54 0.98 4.92 21.80
N ASP A 55 0.21 5.07 20.72
CA ASP A 55 -0.13 6.37 20.14
C ASP A 55 -1.13 7.14 21.04
N GLY A 56 -1.98 6.41 21.78
CA GLY A 56 -2.99 6.97 22.67
C GLY A 56 -2.43 7.50 24.00
N GLU A 57 -3.21 8.34 24.67
CA GLU A 57 -2.91 8.75 26.05
C GLU A 57 -3.15 7.59 27.04
N GLY A 58 -2.34 7.51 28.09
CA GLY A 58 -2.48 6.52 29.17
C GLY A 58 -1.75 5.19 28.97
N VAL A 59 -1.22 4.90 27.78
CA VAL A 59 -0.41 3.69 27.53
C VAL A 59 1.05 4.08 27.31
N ASN A 60 1.96 3.57 28.15
CA ASN A 60 3.38 3.92 28.11
C ASN A 60 4.31 2.78 27.66
N ASN A 61 3.85 1.53 27.76
CA ASN A 61 4.60 0.36 27.31
C ASN A 61 3.66 -0.75 26.83
N ILE A 62 4.15 -1.56 25.90
CA ILE A 62 3.56 -2.85 25.53
C ILE A 62 4.63 -3.90 25.74
N SER A 63 4.29 -4.99 26.44
CA SER A 63 5.22 -6.07 26.74
C SER A 63 4.67 -7.42 26.28
N ILE A 64 5.51 -8.20 25.61
CA ILE A 64 5.25 -9.59 25.24
C ILE A 64 6.14 -10.48 26.10
N THR A 65 5.52 -11.42 26.80
CA THR A 65 6.20 -12.29 27.76
C THR A 65 5.98 -13.75 27.42
N SER A 66 7.06 -14.52 27.40
CA SER A 66 7.08 -15.98 27.41
C SER A 66 7.63 -16.46 28.77
N PRO A 67 7.55 -17.75 29.11
CA PRO A 67 8.06 -18.27 30.39
C PRO A 67 9.55 -17.98 30.63
N THR A 68 10.33 -17.76 29.57
CA THR A 68 11.79 -17.60 29.65
C THR A 68 12.26 -16.20 29.24
N LYS A 69 11.39 -15.35 28.69
CA LYS A 69 11.80 -14.04 28.16
C LYS A 69 10.66 -13.04 28.15
N ALA A 70 10.96 -11.80 28.54
CA ALA A 70 10.12 -10.64 28.30
C ALA A 70 10.77 -9.71 27.27
N SER A 71 9.96 -9.04 26.46
CA SER A 71 10.39 -7.98 25.56
C SER A 71 9.36 -6.88 25.57
N SER A 72 9.80 -5.64 25.72
CA SER A 72 8.93 -4.47 25.85
C SER A 72 9.26 -3.44 24.79
N ILE A 73 8.23 -2.68 24.40
CA ILE A 73 8.33 -1.52 23.52
C ILE A 73 7.75 -0.35 24.30
N SER A 74 8.55 0.69 24.51
CA SER A 74 8.13 1.92 25.16
C SER A 74 7.47 2.88 24.17
N LYS A 75 6.72 3.84 24.69
CA LYS A 75 6.12 4.91 23.88
C LYS A 75 7.17 5.73 23.10
N SER A 76 8.37 5.90 23.65
CA SER A 76 9.49 6.57 22.94
C SER A 76 10.04 5.78 21.75
N GLU A 77 9.81 4.46 21.71
CA GLU A 77 10.27 3.59 20.62
C GLU A 77 9.19 3.37 19.55
N ARG A 78 7.96 3.83 19.80
CA ARG A 78 6.80 3.64 18.93
C ARG A 78 7.09 4.02 17.47
N ASP A 79 7.77 5.13 17.25
CA ASP A 79 8.15 5.63 15.92
C ASP A 79 8.95 4.62 15.06
N TYR A 80 9.66 3.67 15.69
CA TYR A 80 10.43 2.64 14.97
C TYR A 80 9.54 1.50 14.46
N PHE A 81 8.35 1.34 15.04
CA PHE A 81 7.40 0.27 14.71
C PHE A 81 6.24 0.77 13.85
N VAL A 82 6.14 2.08 13.63
CA VAL A 82 5.19 2.66 12.67
C VAL A 82 5.54 2.15 11.29
N ASN A 83 4.62 1.38 10.69
CA ASN A 83 4.72 1.09 9.28
C ASN A 83 4.26 2.33 8.54
N LYS A 84 5.21 3.24 8.29
CA LYS A 84 4.99 4.36 7.38
C LYS A 84 4.54 3.73 6.07
N GLN A 85 3.25 3.88 5.76
CA GLN A 85 2.62 3.33 4.56
C GLN A 85 3.53 3.57 3.37
N ASP A 86 3.55 2.61 2.44
CA ASP A 86 4.36 2.64 1.22
C ASP A 86 4.50 4.09 0.72
N GLU A 87 5.74 4.59 0.71
CA GLU A 87 6.02 5.99 0.42
C GLU A 87 5.46 6.32 -0.97
N VAL A 88 4.58 7.31 -1.06
CA VAL A 88 4.10 7.80 -2.36
C VAL A 88 5.31 8.39 -3.08
N ILE A 89 5.78 7.68 -4.10
CA ILE A 89 6.95 8.08 -4.88
C ILE A 89 6.54 8.82 -6.16
N ASN A 90 5.29 8.62 -6.60
CA ASN A 90 4.72 9.31 -7.73
C ASN A 90 3.20 9.34 -7.60
N GLU A 91 2.61 10.48 -7.94
CA GLU A 91 1.17 10.68 -7.99
C GLU A 91 0.88 11.62 -9.15
N ASN A 92 -0.02 11.19 -10.04
CA ASN A 92 -0.42 12.00 -11.18
C ASN A 92 -1.90 11.78 -11.49
N GLU A 93 -2.51 12.83 -12.04
CA GLU A 93 -3.84 12.79 -12.62
C GLU A 93 -3.73 13.05 -14.13
N SER A 94 -4.52 12.32 -14.91
CA SER A 94 -4.52 12.44 -16.36
C SER A 94 -5.91 12.20 -16.92
N ASN A 95 -6.26 12.95 -17.96
CA ASN A 95 -7.46 12.68 -18.76
C ASN A 95 -7.16 11.54 -19.72
N VAL A 96 -7.94 10.47 -19.63
CA VAL A 96 -7.75 9.25 -20.43
C VAL A 96 -9.10 8.68 -20.85
N ILE A 97 -9.11 7.98 -21.98
CA ILE A 97 -10.25 7.18 -22.41
C ILE A 97 -9.96 5.74 -22.03
N LEU A 98 -10.86 5.12 -21.27
CA LEU A 98 -10.75 3.75 -20.80
C LEU A 98 -11.92 2.91 -21.29
N GLU A 99 -11.66 1.70 -21.75
CA GLU A 99 -12.71 0.71 -22.05
C GLU A 99 -13.12 -0.05 -20.78
N ILE A 100 -14.41 -0.25 -20.57
CA ILE A 100 -14.95 -1.02 -19.44
C ILE A 100 -14.88 -2.51 -19.77
N PHE A 101 -14.18 -3.28 -18.93
CA PHE A 101 -14.07 -4.74 -19.07
C PHE A 101 -14.90 -5.50 -18.02
N GLU A 102 -14.84 -5.06 -16.75
CA GLU A 102 -15.73 -5.54 -15.68
C GLU A 102 -16.36 -4.34 -14.97
N LEU A 103 -17.65 -4.44 -14.65
CA LEU A 103 -18.42 -3.35 -14.05
C LEU A 103 -19.30 -3.80 -12.88
N SER A 104 -19.62 -2.86 -12.00
CA SER A 104 -20.52 -3.09 -10.87
C SER A 104 -21.84 -2.34 -11.02
N LEU A 105 -22.90 -3.05 -11.41
CA LEU A 105 -24.25 -2.48 -11.57
C LEU A 105 -24.90 -2.04 -10.25
N SER A 106 -24.33 -2.39 -9.09
CA SER A 106 -24.86 -1.97 -7.80
C SER A 106 -24.40 -0.56 -7.37
N GLY A 107 -23.63 0.14 -8.21
CA GLY A 107 -22.99 1.41 -7.85
C GLY A 107 -21.85 1.24 -6.82
N ASN A 108 -21.24 0.06 -6.74
CA ASN A 108 -20.10 -0.15 -5.85
C ASN A 108 -18.88 0.58 -6.41
N ASN A 109 -18.11 1.24 -5.57
CA ASN A 109 -16.87 1.91 -5.96
C ASN A 109 -15.70 0.95 -6.28
N LYS A 110 -15.84 -0.35 -5.95
CA LYS A 110 -14.87 -1.42 -6.19
C LYS A 110 -15.39 -2.41 -7.23
N LYS A 111 -14.49 -3.29 -7.68
CA LYS A 111 -14.74 -4.36 -8.67
C LYS A 111 -14.97 -3.85 -10.10
N TRP A 112 -14.37 -2.71 -10.43
CA TRP A 112 -14.29 -2.25 -11.81
C TRP A 112 -12.95 -2.65 -12.42
N ARG A 113 -12.99 -3.10 -13.67
CA ARG A 113 -11.80 -3.30 -14.49
C ARG A 113 -11.92 -2.55 -15.78
N PHE A 114 -10.81 -1.95 -16.16
CA PHE A 114 -10.68 -1.12 -17.33
C PHE A 114 -9.49 -1.56 -18.17
N SER A 115 -9.50 -1.15 -19.43
CA SER A 115 -8.35 -1.25 -20.32
C SER A 115 -8.02 0.13 -20.89
N ASP A 116 -6.74 0.46 -21.01
CA ASP A 116 -6.25 1.61 -21.77
C ASP A 116 -5.91 1.24 -23.24
N GLY A 117 -6.25 0.02 -23.65
CA GLY A 117 -5.94 -0.54 -24.97
C GLY A 117 -4.68 -1.40 -25.00
N GLU A 118 -3.80 -1.28 -24.00
CA GLU A 118 -2.61 -2.12 -23.86
C GLU A 118 -2.69 -3.04 -22.64
N VAL A 119 -3.18 -2.51 -21.51
CA VAL A 119 -3.17 -3.21 -20.22
C VAL A 119 -4.55 -3.14 -19.57
N GLU A 120 -5.04 -4.30 -19.12
CA GLU A 120 -6.18 -4.38 -18.22
C GLU A 120 -5.78 -4.16 -16.77
N PHE A 121 -6.55 -3.36 -16.03
CA PHE A 121 -6.31 -3.10 -14.62
C PHE A 121 -7.60 -2.88 -13.83
N SER A 122 -7.54 -3.16 -12.53
CA SER A 122 -8.59 -2.74 -11.60
C SER A 122 -8.41 -1.28 -11.22
N ALA A 123 -9.52 -0.55 -11.12
CA ALA A 123 -9.56 0.79 -10.55
C ALA A 123 -10.78 0.96 -9.66
N ASN A 124 -10.67 1.86 -8.68
CA ASN A 124 -11.84 2.32 -7.92
C ASN A 124 -12.46 3.55 -8.60
N ILE A 125 -13.70 3.88 -8.27
CA ILE A 125 -14.37 5.10 -8.72
C ILE A 125 -14.77 5.94 -7.50
N GLU A 126 -14.37 7.21 -7.48
CA GLU A 126 -14.73 8.18 -6.44
C GLU A 126 -15.81 9.17 -6.89
N ASP A 127 -16.21 9.12 -8.16
CA ASP A 127 -17.34 9.88 -8.72
C ASP A 127 -18.68 9.30 -8.26
N ASN A 128 -19.23 9.88 -7.19
CA ASN A 128 -20.50 9.43 -6.61
C ASN A 128 -21.69 9.69 -7.54
N ASP A 129 -21.69 10.78 -8.32
CA ASP A 129 -22.79 11.10 -9.24
C ASP A 129 -22.87 10.04 -10.36
N PHE A 130 -21.70 9.63 -10.89
CA PHE A 130 -21.62 8.51 -11.81
C PHE A 130 -22.11 7.21 -11.18
N LEU A 131 -21.62 6.84 -9.98
CA LEU A 131 -21.98 5.60 -9.31
C LEU A 131 -23.48 5.53 -8.97
N ASP A 132 -24.07 6.64 -8.55
CA ASP A 132 -25.51 6.75 -8.31
C ASP A 132 -26.29 6.66 -9.62
N GLY A 133 -25.80 7.25 -10.71
CA GLY A 133 -26.39 7.09 -12.04
C GLY A 133 -26.34 5.64 -12.53
N VAL A 134 -25.28 4.89 -12.24
CA VAL A 134 -25.20 3.45 -12.55
C VAL A 134 -26.24 2.67 -11.76
N LYS A 135 -26.30 2.90 -10.45
CA LYS A 135 -27.26 2.25 -9.54
C LYS A 135 -28.71 2.53 -9.94
N ASN A 136 -28.99 3.75 -10.39
CA ASN A 136 -30.32 4.19 -10.84
C ASN A 136 -30.59 3.90 -12.32
N GLN A 137 -29.73 3.12 -12.99
CA GLN A 137 -29.89 2.69 -14.39
C GLN A 137 -29.99 3.87 -15.39
N ILE A 138 -29.35 5.00 -15.07
CA ILE A 138 -29.24 6.16 -15.96
C ILE A 138 -28.27 5.84 -17.12
N TYR A 139 -27.25 5.04 -16.85
CA TYR A 139 -26.26 4.62 -17.84
C TYR A 139 -26.58 3.23 -18.40
N SER A 140 -26.33 3.06 -19.70
CA SER A 140 -26.35 1.77 -20.38
C SER A 140 -24.93 1.40 -20.82
N PHE A 141 -24.54 0.15 -20.57
CA PHE A 141 -23.23 -0.37 -20.92
C PHE A 141 -23.37 -1.52 -21.93
N LYS A 142 -22.50 -1.51 -22.94
CA LYS A 142 -22.28 -2.60 -23.90
C LYS A 142 -20.81 -3.03 -23.85
N ASN A 143 -20.51 -4.23 -24.34
CA ASN A 143 -19.13 -4.64 -24.56
C ASN A 143 -18.44 -3.62 -25.47
N GLY A 144 -17.28 -3.09 -25.08
CA GLY A 144 -16.61 -1.99 -25.79
C GLY A 144 -17.02 -0.58 -25.38
N THR A 145 -17.84 -0.40 -24.34
CA THR A 145 -18.17 0.94 -23.84
C THR A 145 -16.92 1.60 -23.28
N GLN A 146 -16.69 2.85 -23.68
CA GLN A 146 -15.54 3.64 -23.25
C GLN A 146 -15.98 4.81 -22.37
N LEU A 147 -15.14 5.22 -21.43
CA LEU A 147 -15.33 6.38 -20.57
C LEU A 147 -14.15 7.35 -20.75
N ASP A 148 -14.44 8.63 -21.00
CA ASP A 148 -13.50 9.73 -20.79
C ASP A 148 -13.52 10.11 -19.32
N VAL A 149 -12.37 9.98 -18.66
CA VAL A 149 -12.25 10.08 -17.20
C VAL A 149 -11.02 10.86 -16.78
N VAL A 150 -11.08 11.41 -15.56
CA VAL A 150 -9.88 11.82 -14.81
C VAL A 150 -9.39 10.63 -14.00
N LEU A 151 -8.25 10.06 -14.41
CA LEU A 151 -7.62 8.94 -13.72
C LEU A 151 -6.49 9.44 -12.82
N ARG A 152 -6.59 9.19 -11.52
CA ARG A 152 -5.50 9.32 -10.56
C ARG A 152 -4.73 8.02 -10.47
N THR A 153 -3.42 8.10 -10.67
CA THR A 153 -2.49 6.99 -10.49
C THR A 153 -1.53 7.32 -9.36
N VAL A 154 -1.48 6.45 -8.34
CA VAL A 154 -0.58 6.59 -7.20
C VAL A 154 0.37 5.40 -7.20
N GLN A 155 1.67 5.67 -7.32
CA GLN A 155 2.70 4.66 -7.16
C GLN A 155 3.32 4.77 -5.78
N LYS A 156 3.31 3.66 -5.06
CA LYS A 156 3.84 3.57 -3.71
C LYS A 156 5.02 2.61 -3.66
N LYS A 157 6.06 3.01 -2.93
CA LYS A 157 7.28 2.23 -2.73
C LYS A 157 7.18 1.40 -1.46
N GLY A 158 6.88 0.11 -1.65
CA GLY A 158 7.00 -0.94 -0.63
C GLY A 158 8.15 -1.90 -0.96
N ALA A 159 7.97 -3.19 -0.67
CA ALA A 159 8.91 -4.25 -1.10
C ALA A 159 8.97 -4.41 -2.63
N LYS A 160 7.86 -4.12 -3.31
CA LYS A 160 7.74 -3.92 -4.76
C LYS A 160 6.97 -2.62 -5.00
N ILE A 161 7.11 -2.03 -6.18
CA ILE A 161 6.29 -0.88 -6.57
C ILE A 161 4.84 -1.37 -6.69
N LYS A 162 3.93 -0.70 -5.97
CA LYS A 162 2.49 -0.93 -6.07
C LYS A 162 1.86 0.27 -6.76
N THR A 163 1.06 0.02 -7.79
CA THR A 163 0.29 1.05 -8.49
C THR A 163 -1.17 0.94 -8.10
N GLU A 164 -1.74 2.01 -7.58
CA GLU A 164 -3.16 2.15 -7.29
C GLU A 164 -3.78 3.14 -8.29
N ARG A 165 -4.95 2.79 -8.83
CA ARG A 165 -5.66 3.58 -9.83
C ARG A 165 -7.07 3.89 -9.35
N THR A 166 -7.46 5.15 -9.49
CA THR A 166 -8.79 5.62 -9.10
C THR A 166 -9.32 6.60 -10.15
N ILE A 167 -10.53 6.36 -10.63
CA ILE A 167 -11.28 7.32 -11.44
C ILE A 167 -11.89 8.35 -10.49
N ILE A 168 -11.47 9.60 -10.64
CA ILE A 168 -11.93 10.74 -9.82
C ILE A 168 -13.22 11.33 -10.39
N GLU A 169 -13.33 11.37 -11.71
CA GLU A 169 -14.46 11.97 -12.43
C GLU A 169 -14.69 11.21 -13.73
N VAL A 170 -15.95 10.96 -14.07
CA VAL A 170 -16.40 10.46 -15.37
C VAL A 170 -17.02 11.60 -16.16
N LYS A 171 -16.34 12.03 -17.22
CA LYS A 171 -16.76 13.17 -18.04
C LYS A 171 -17.80 12.77 -19.07
N LYS A 172 -17.59 11.63 -19.71
CA LYS A 172 -18.43 11.18 -20.81
C LYS A 172 -18.32 9.68 -21.03
N SER A 173 -19.42 9.05 -21.43
CA SER A 173 -19.42 7.68 -21.96
C SER A 173 -19.59 7.67 -23.48
N TYR A 174 -18.95 6.71 -24.12
CA TYR A 174 -19.06 6.42 -25.54
C TYR A 174 -19.52 4.98 -25.70
N LEU A 175 -20.64 4.81 -26.39
CA LEU A 175 -21.07 3.50 -26.85
C LEU A 175 -20.29 3.14 -28.12
N PRO A 176 -19.93 1.85 -28.29
CA PRO A 176 -19.32 1.36 -29.52
C PRO A 176 -20.27 1.49 -30.72
#